data_AF-M0HJK5-F1
#
_entry.id   AF-M0HJK5-F1
#
_cell.length_a   1.000
_cell.length_b   1.000
_cell.length_c   1.000
_cell.angle_alpha   90.00
_cell.angle_beta   90.00
_cell.angle_gamma   90.00
#
_symmetry.space_group_name_H-M   'P 1'
#
loop_
_entity.id
_entity.type
_entity.pdbx_description
1 polymer ?
#
loop_
_entity_poly.entity_id
_entity_poly.type
_entity_poly.pdbx_seq_one_letter_code
_entity_poly.pdbx_strand_id
1 'polypeptide(L)'
;MRRKTTLPSDGLAGRARRARVEPMAVRPLRDGRYVVETDGGTYVVDVEARTCTCPDNAIRHARCKHLRRVAIEITRGEVPPPGRRSATCAVCGDETFVPMDATGPQLCRDHEHRAGDLVRDRESGGLLVVTRALGTRADETPTETGKLVAAFESNRDYGNHEPVFEAVYLDSLPVNAGLSDLGGLHAYRFPASRLSRVERGFVGARTLGERLARA
;
A
#
# COMPACT_ATOMS: atom_id res chain seq x y z
N MET A 1 -6.04 -23.24 7.34
CA MET A 1 -5.62 -23.73 6.01
C MET A 1 -6.40 -22.93 4.95
N ARG A 2 -5.75 -22.40 3.90
CA ARG A 2 -6.47 -21.60 2.90
C ARG A 2 -7.36 -22.52 2.06
N ARG A 3 -8.62 -22.12 1.83
CA ARG A 3 -9.58 -22.95 1.07
C ARG A 3 -9.16 -23.02 -0.40
N LYS A 4 -9.35 -24.18 -1.03
CA LYS A 4 -9.22 -24.32 -2.49
C LYS A 4 -10.29 -23.48 -3.18
N THR A 5 -9.90 -22.73 -4.21
CA THR A 5 -10.79 -21.86 -4.99
C THR A 5 -10.87 -22.31 -6.45
N THR A 6 -11.97 -21.96 -7.09
CA THR A 6 -12.18 -22.07 -8.54
C THR A 6 -12.52 -20.68 -9.08
N LEU A 7 -12.25 -20.48 -10.37
CA LEU A 7 -12.49 -19.24 -11.10
C LEU A 7 -13.24 -19.58 -12.41
N PRO A 8 -14.02 -18.63 -12.96
CA PRO A 8 -14.66 -18.81 -14.26
C PRO A 8 -13.63 -19.16 -15.35
N SER A 9 -13.99 -19.98 -16.32
CA SER A 9 -13.08 -20.46 -17.37
C SER A 9 -12.54 -19.35 -18.29
N ASP A 10 -13.31 -18.26 -18.44
CA ASP A 10 -12.95 -17.08 -19.23
C ASP A 10 -12.67 -17.40 -20.71
N GLY A 11 -13.40 -18.37 -21.27
CA GLY A 11 -13.21 -18.83 -22.67
C GLY A 11 -11.87 -19.52 -22.95
N LEU A 12 -11.02 -19.70 -21.94
CA LEU A 12 -9.70 -20.29 -22.10
C LEU A 12 -9.78 -21.80 -22.34
N ALA A 13 -8.75 -22.33 -23.01
CA ALA A 13 -8.60 -23.76 -23.29
C ALA A 13 -7.37 -24.37 -22.58
N GLY A 14 -7.31 -25.71 -22.57
CA GLY A 14 -6.16 -26.47 -22.10
C GLY A 14 -5.70 -26.12 -20.67
N ARG A 15 -4.38 -25.95 -20.49
CA ARG A 15 -3.77 -25.65 -19.17
C ARG A 15 -4.22 -24.31 -18.59
N ALA A 16 -4.55 -23.34 -19.45
CA ALA A 16 -5.02 -22.04 -19.01
C ALA A 16 -6.43 -22.14 -18.40
N ARG A 17 -7.33 -22.90 -19.04
CA ARG A 17 -8.63 -23.24 -18.47
C ARG A 17 -8.50 -23.93 -17.12
N ARG A 18 -7.69 -25.00 -17.07
CA ARG A 18 -7.49 -25.81 -15.86
C ARG A 18 -6.94 -25.00 -14.69
N ALA A 19 -6.04 -24.06 -14.97
CA ALA A 19 -5.53 -23.13 -13.97
C ALA A 19 -6.62 -22.27 -13.34
N ARG A 20 -7.79 -22.09 -13.98
CA ARG A 20 -8.93 -21.34 -13.45
C ARG A 20 -9.98 -22.24 -12.83
N VAL A 21 -10.37 -23.31 -13.50
CA VAL A 21 -11.56 -24.08 -13.10
C VAL A 21 -11.29 -25.19 -12.10
N GLU A 22 -10.04 -25.68 -12.01
CA GLU A 22 -9.72 -26.73 -11.04
C GLU A 22 -9.52 -26.15 -9.63
N PRO A 23 -10.00 -26.83 -8.58
CA PRO A 23 -9.82 -26.40 -7.21
C PRO A 23 -8.33 -26.36 -6.82
N MET A 24 -7.84 -25.19 -6.42
CA MET A 24 -6.46 -25.01 -5.96
C MET A 24 -6.41 -24.05 -4.77
N ALA A 25 -5.53 -24.30 -3.81
CA ALA A 25 -5.20 -23.34 -2.77
C ALA A 25 -3.76 -22.85 -2.98
N VAL A 26 -3.57 -21.55 -3.15
CA VAL A 26 -2.24 -20.92 -3.26
C VAL A 26 -1.85 -20.31 -1.92
N ARG A 27 -0.65 -20.61 -1.41
CA ARG A 27 -0.09 -20.01 -0.20
C ARG A 27 1.28 -19.44 -0.48
N PRO A 28 1.55 -18.16 -0.13
CA PRO A 28 2.89 -17.60 -0.24
C PRO A 28 3.83 -18.20 0.82
N LEU A 29 5.10 -18.32 0.47
CA LEU A 29 6.21 -18.65 1.36
C LEU A 29 7.04 -17.40 1.65
N ARG A 30 7.87 -17.46 2.70
CA ARG A 30 8.72 -16.33 3.12
C ARG A 30 9.85 -16.01 2.15
N ASP A 31 10.20 -16.95 1.28
CA ASP A 31 11.28 -16.84 0.29
C ASP A 31 10.77 -16.41 -1.10
N GLY A 32 9.55 -15.88 -1.19
CA GLY A 32 8.95 -15.41 -2.45
C GLY A 32 8.35 -16.50 -3.34
N ARG A 33 8.48 -17.78 -2.95
CA ARG A 33 7.83 -18.89 -3.64
C ARG A 33 6.41 -19.12 -3.14
N TYR A 34 5.69 -20.03 -3.80
CA TYR A 34 4.29 -20.34 -3.50
C TYR A 34 4.07 -21.84 -3.41
N VAL A 35 3.31 -22.27 -2.43
CA VAL A 35 2.77 -23.62 -2.35
C VAL A 35 1.40 -23.63 -3.03
N VAL A 36 1.20 -24.56 -3.96
CA VAL A 36 -0.08 -24.80 -4.62
C VAL A 36 -0.55 -26.19 -4.26
N GLU A 37 -1.63 -26.24 -3.47
CA GLU A 37 -2.30 -27.48 -3.10
C GLU A 37 -3.43 -27.76 -4.09
N THR A 38 -3.43 -28.97 -4.64
CA THR A 38 -4.46 -29.46 -5.58
C THR A 38 -5.03 -30.77 -5.07
N ASP A 39 -5.96 -31.38 -5.80
CA ASP A 39 -6.41 -32.74 -5.48
C ASP A 39 -5.37 -33.80 -5.84
N GLY A 40 -4.45 -33.48 -6.77
CA GLY A 40 -3.39 -34.39 -7.22
C GLY A 40 -2.05 -34.25 -6.48
N GLY A 41 -2.00 -33.41 -5.44
CA GLY A 41 -0.80 -33.17 -4.63
C GLY A 41 -0.46 -31.69 -4.46
N THR A 42 0.70 -31.47 -3.84
CA THR A 42 1.21 -30.16 -3.42
C THR A 42 2.49 -29.85 -4.18
N TYR A 43 2.55 -28.65 -4.78
CA TYR A 43 3.68 -28.24 -5.61
C TYR A 43 4.22 -26.89 -5.16
N VAL A 44 5.53 -26.70 -5.27
CA VAL A 44 6.18 -25.40 -5.05
C VAL A 44 6.35 -24.72 -6.40
N VAL A 45 5.97 -23.45 -6.46
CA VAL A 45 6.00 -22.60 -7.64
C VAL A 45 6.90 -21.41 -7.35
N ASP A 46 7.83 -21.18 -8.26
CA ASP A 46 8.63 -19.96 -8.32
C ASP A 46 8.21 -19.20 -9.58
N VAL A 47 7.54 -18.07 -9.39
CA VAL A 47 7.01 -17.27 -10.50
C VAL A 47 8.10 -16.46 -11.20
N GLU A 48 9.15 -16.07 -10.47
CA GLU A 48 10.28 -15.29 -11.00
C GLU A 48 11.17 -16.19 -11.86
N ALA A 49 11.56 -17.35 -11.33
CA ALA A 49 12.29 -18.37 -12.07
C ALA A 49 11.42 -19.11 -13.11
N ARG A 50 10.08 -18.90 -13.09
CA ARG A 50 9.09 -19.60 -13.93
C ARG A 50 9.16 -21.12 -13.79
N THR A 51 9.47 -21.63 -12.60
CA THR A 51 9.59 -23.06 -12.31
C THR A 51 8.45 -23.55 -11.42
N CYS A 52 8.16 -24.84 -11.51
CA CYS A 52 7.22 -25.52 -10.64
C CYS A 52 7.63 -26.98 -10.45
N THR A 53 7.53 -27.50 -9.24
CA THR A 53 7.89 -28.89 -8.92
C THR A 53 6.93 -29.94 -9.51
N CYS A 54 5.85 -29.52 -10.18
CA CYS A 54 4.94 -30.47 -10.82
C CYS A 54 5.57 -31.12 -12.07
N PRO A 55 5.20 -32.37 -12.40
CA PRO A 55 5.73 -33.08 -13.57
C PRO A 55 5.57 -32.33 -14.90
N ASP A 56 4.49 -31.55 -15.05
CA ASP A 56 4.22 -30.74 -16.24
C ASP A 56 5.32 -29.69 -16.50
N ASN A 57 5.96 -29.16 -15.46
CA ASN A 57 7.05 -28.20 -15.61
C ASN A 57 8.42 -28.86 -15.42
N ALA A 58 8.58 -29.70 -14.39
CA ALA A 58 9.86 -30.32 -14.05
C ALA A 58 10.35 -31.32 -15.12
N ILE A 59 9.44 -32.05 -15.77
CA ILE A 59 9.78 -33.09 -16.74
C ILE A 59 9.47 -32.63 -18.17
N ARG A 60 8.29 -32.03 -18.37
CA ARG A 60 7.82 -31.64 -19.71
C ARG A 60 8.20 -30.21 -20.11
N HIS A 61 8.83 -29.46 -19.22
CA HIS A 61 9.19 -28.04 -19.40
C HIS A 61 8.02 -27.15 -19.89
N ALA A 62 6.78 -27.59 -19.66
CA ALA A 62 5.62 -26.82 -20.05
C ALA A 62 5.37 -25.73 -19.02
N ARG A 63 4.82 -24.59 -19.47
CA ARG A 63 4.15 -23.67 -18.55
C ARG A 63 2.95 -24.41 -17.99
N CYS A 64 2.99 -24.78 -16.70
CA CYS A 64 1.97 -25.62 -16.08
C CYS A 64 0.73 -24.80 -15.67
N LYS A 65 -0.30 -25.49 -15.17
CA LYS A 65 -1.50 -24.85 -14.61
C LYS A 65 -1.21 -24.11 -13.30
N HIS A 66 -0.26 -24.60 -12.48
CA HIS A 66 0.06 -24.01 -11.18
C HIS A 66 0.73 -22.63 -11.32
N LEU A 67 1.72 -22.49 -12.21
CA LEU A 67 2.32 -21.19 -12.55
C LEU A 67 1.27 -20.15 -12.98
N ARG A 68 0.29 -20.58 -13.79
CA ARG A 68 -0.80 -19.72 -14.23
C ARG A 68 -1.72 -19.35 -13.07
N ARG A 69 -2.10 -20.32 -12.24
CA ARG A 69 -2.94 -20.10 -11.05
C ARG A 69 -2.32 -19.07 -10.12
N VAL A 70 -1.03 -19.22 -9.77
CA VAL A 70 -0.32 -18.26 -8.90
C VAL A 70 -0.29 -16.87 -9.54
N ALA A 71 0.05 -16.77 -10.83
CA ALA A 71 0.05 -15.48 -11.53
C ALA A 71 -1.33 -14.82 -11.51
N ILE A 72 -2.41 -15.59 -11.72
CA ILE A 72 -3.79 -15.08 -11.68
C ILE A 72 -4.13 -14.52 -10.29
N GLU A 73 -3.82 -15.26 -9.22
CA GLU A 73 -4.14 -14.81 -7.86
C GLU A 73 -3.30 -13.60 -7.43
N ILE A 74 -2.04 -13.51 -7.85
CA ILE A 74 -1.23 -12.29 -7.65
C ILE A 74 -1.86 -11.11 -8.38
N THR A 75 -2.23 -11.28 -9.66
CA THR A 75 -2.85 -10.20 -10.45
C THR A 75 -4.19 -9.75 -9.87
N ARG A 76 -4.96 -10.66 -9.26
CA ARG A 76 -6.22 -10.36 -8.58
C ARG A 76 -6.04 -9.78 -7.18
N GLY A 77 -4.80 -9.70 -6.68
CA GLY A 77 -4.52 -9.24 -5.32
C GLY A 77 -4.97 -10.21 -4.22
N GLU A 78 -5.17 -11.49 -4.54
CA GLU A 78 -5.64 -12.51 -3.59
C GLU A 78 -4.49 -13.17 -2.79
N VAL A 79 -3.26 -13.03 -3.28
CA VAL A 79 -2.02 -13.42 -2.60
C VAL A 79 -0.95 -12.36 -2.86
N PRO A 80 0.01 -12.16 -1.95
CA PRO A 80 1.05 -11.16 -2.14
C PRO A 80 1.95 -11.53 -3.34
N PRO A 81 2.46 -10.53 -4.08
CA PRO A 81 3.49 -10.75 -5.09
C PRO A 81 4.83 -11.18 -4.44
N PRO A 82 5.82 -11.63 -5.24
CA PRO A 82 7.15 -11.98 -4.72
C PRO A 82 7.77 -10.83 -3.94
N GLY A 83 8.53 -11.16 -2.89
CA GLY A 83 9.14 -10.18 -2.00
C GLY A 83 8.16 -9.41 -1.10
N ARG A 84 6.87 -9.77 -1.09
CA ARG A 84 5.85 -9.15 -0.22
C ARG A 84 5.14 -10.16 0.67
N ARG A 85 4.57 -9.66 1.76
CA ARG A 85 3.73 -10.40 2.72
C ARG A 85 2.40 -9.70 2.95
N SER A 86 1.40 -10.48 3.34
CA SER A 86 0.16 -9.94 3.91
C SER A 86 0.45 -9.18 5.21
N ALA A 87 -0.23 -8.05 5.36
CA ALA A 87 -0.30 -7.25 6.57
C ALA A 87 -1.69 -6.62 6.67
N THR A 88 -1.98 -6.05 7.83
CA THR A 88 -3.23 -5.34 8.10
C THR A 88 -2.96 -3.85 8.12
N CYS A 89 -3.80 -3.07 7.44
CA CYS A 89 -3.74 -1.62 7.49
C CYS A 89 -4.02 -1.12 8.91
N ALA A 90 -3.12 -0.31 9.46
CA ALA A 90 -3.23 0.30 10.79
C ALA A 90 -4.30 1.39 10.89
N VAL A 91 -5.02 1.69 9.80
CA VAL A 91 -6.11 2.68 9.80
C VAL A 91 -7.47 2.00 9.59
N CYS A 92 -7.65 1.28 8.47
CA CYS A 92 -8.94 0.68 8.12
C CYS A 92 -9.07 -0.82 8.47
N GLY A 93 -7.98 -1.50 8.85
CA GLY A 93 -8.01 -2.94 9.12
C GLY A 93 -8.05 -3.84 7.87
N ASP A 94 -8.07 -3.29 6.66
CA ASP A 94 -8.06 -4.10 5.44
C ASP A 94 -6.71 -4.80 5.23
N GLU A 95 -6.74 -5.94 4.54
CA GLU A 95 -5.52 -6.63 4.11
C GLU A 95 -4.77 -5.79 3.06
N THR A 96 -3.44 -5.72 3.22
CA THR A 96 -2.53 -5.06 2.28
C THR A 96 -1.27 -5.90 2.10
N PHE A 97 -0.53 -5.67 1.01
CA PHE A 97 0.72 -6.37 0.72
C PHE A 97 1.91 -5.42 0.82
N VAL A 98 2.77 -5.70 1.79
CA VAL A 98 3.93 -4.87 2.15
C VAL A 98 5.24 -5.61 1.89
N PRO A 99 6.37 -4.91 1.71
CA PRO A 99 7.68 -5.54 1.64
C PRO A 99 7.93 -6.53 2.79
N MET A 100 8.66 -7.61 2.53
CA MET A 100 8.96 -8.63 3.54
C MET A 100 9.65 -8.04 4.78
N ASP A 101 10.54 -7.07 4.57
CA ASP A 101 11.33 -6.36 5.57
C ASP A 101 10.63 -5.14 6.17
N ALA A 102 9.39 -4.83 5.75
CA ALA A 102 8.64 -3.70 6.28
C ALA A 102 8.46 -3.83 7.81
N THR A 103 8.80 -2.76 8.52
CA THR A 103 8.70 -2.63 9.97
C THR A 103 7.62 -1.60 10.34
N GLY A 104 7.22 -1.60 11.62
CA GLY A 104 6.22 -0.67 12.14
C GLY A 104 4.78 -0.97 11.68
N PRO A 105 3.85 -0.04 11.94
CA PRO A 105 2.48 -0.13 11.45
C PRO A 105 2.43 -0.06 9.93
N GLN A 106 1.61 -0.91 9.31
CA GLN A 106 1.50 -1.02 7.87
C GLN A 106 0.27 -0.29 7.36
N LEU A 107 0.30 0.24 6.14
CA LEU A 107 -0.82 0.96 5.55
C LEU A 107 -1.23 0.34 4.21
N CYS A 108 -2.53 0.39 3.90
CA CYS A 108 -3.00 0.12 2.55
C CYS A 108 -2.70 1.31 1.63
N ARG A 109 -2.85 1.11 0.32
CA ARG A 109 -2.55 2.13 -0.68
C ARG A 109 -3.36 3.41 -0.55
N ASP A 110 -4.49 3.38 0.14
CA ASP A 110 -5.37 4.54 0.34
C ASP A 110 -4.94 5.40 1.53
N HIS A 111 -4.29 4.79 2.53
CA HIS A 111 -3.81 5.46 3.74
C HIS A 111 -2.30 5.73 3.71
N GLU A 112 -1.54 5.06 2.84
CA GLU A 112 -0.12 5.33 2.63
C GLU A 112 0.09 6.70 1.96
N HIS A 113 1.02 7.49 2.48
CA HIS A 113 1.49 8.72 1.85
C HIS A 113 2.99 8.65 1.57
N ARG A 114 3.42 9.32 0.51
CA ARG A 114 4.82 9.39 0.07
C ARG A 114 5.33 10.81 0.15
N ALA A 115 6.65 10.95 0.25
CA ALA A 115 7.28 12.26 0.13
C ALA A 115 6.87 12.94 -1.18
N GLY A 116 6.42 14.18 -1.09
CA GLY A 116 5.87 14.97 -2.19
C GLY A 116 4.36 14.82 -2.43
N ASP A 117 3.66 13.94 -1.70
CA ASP A 117 2.22 13.82 -1.83
C ASP A 117 1.52 15.09 -1.30
N LEU A 118 0.57 15.60 -2.08
CA LEU A 118 -0.32 16.68 -1.67
C LEU A 118 -1.52 16.10 -0.91
N VAL A 119 -1.66 16.51 0.34
CA VAL A 119 -2.71 16.03 1.26
C VAL A 119 -3.46 17.22 1.86
N ARG A 120 -4.64 16.94 2.40
CA ARG A 120 -5.45 17.87 3.17
C ARG A 120 -5.51 17.38 4.61
N ASP A 121 -5.22 18.27 5.55
CA ASP A 121 -5.50 18.06 6.97
C ASP A 121 -7.01 18.07 7.18
N ARG A 122 -7.57 16.97 7.68
CA ARG A 122 -9.00 16.85 7.97
C ARG A 122 -9.48 17.80 9.06
N GLU A 123 -8.62 18.19 10.01
CA GLU A 123 -8.98 19.08 11.11
C GLU A 123 -9.05 20.55 10.67
N SER A 124 -7.98 21.05 10.04
CA SER A 124 -7.90 22.46 9.63
C SER A 124 -8.47 22.73 8.24
N GLY A 125 -8.60 21.70 7.40
CA GLY A 125 -8.89 21.83 5.97
C GLY A 125 -7.70 22.34 5.13
N GLY A 126 -6.56 22.65 5.77
CA GLY A 126 -5.38 23.18 5.11
C GLY A 126 -4.70 22.15 4.20
N LEU A 127 -4.02 22.64 3.17
CA LEU A 127 -3.25 21.82 2.24
C LEU A 127 -1.80 21.67 2.73
N LEU A 128 -1.28 20.45 2.66
CA LEU A 128 0.07 20.12 3.08
C LEU A 128 0.78 19.27 2.03
N VAL A 129 2.10 19.36 2.01
CA VAL A 129 2.97 18.44 1.28
C VAL A 129 3.62 17.51 2.29
N VAL A 130 3.43 16.21 2.11
CA VAL A 130 4.10 15.18 2.94
C VAL A 130 5.59 15.21 2.63
N THR A 131 6.42 15.31 3.66
CA THR A 131 7.88 15.32 3.53
C THR A 131 8.46 13.93 3.73
N ARG A 132 7.96 13.16 4.72
CA ARG A 132 8.37 11.78 4.97
C ARG A 132 7.41 11.00 5.87
N ALA A 133 7.48 9.67 5.78
CA ALA A 133 6.93 8.76 6.78
C ALA A 133 7.95 8.55 7.90
N LEU A 134 7.51 8.57 9.18
CA LEU A 134 8.41 8.36 10.33
C LEU A 134 8.59 6.89 10.68
N GLY A 135 7.63 6.02 10.31
CA GLY A 135 7.64 4.60 10.63
C GLY A 135 7.27 4.27 12.10
N THR A 136 7.09 5.29 12.94
CA THR A 136 6.70 5.19 14.35
C THR A 136 5.22 5.52 14.56
N ARG A 137 4.63 5.00 15.63
CA ARG A 137 3.23 5.22 16.03
C ARG A 137 2.99 6.60 16.61
N ALA A 138 1.75 7.08 16.54
CA ALA A 138 1.37 8.36 17.13
C ALA A 138 1.57 8.39 18.66
N ASP A 139 1.45 7.26 19.35
CA ASP A 139 1.65 7.11 20.79
C ASP A 139 3.11 7.01 21.26
N GLU A 140 4.07 6.98 20.35
CA GLU A 140 5.50 6.94 20.67
C GLU A 140 6.29 8.08 20.01
N THR A 141 5.66 8.81 19.10
CA THR A 141 6.31 9.89 18.36
C THR A 141 6.08 11.23 19.05
N PRO A 142 7.14 11.91 19.55
CA PRO A 142 7.02 13.27 20.05
C PRO A 142 6.83 14.26 18.91
N THR A 143 6.22 15.41 19.19
CA THR A 143 6.21 16.60 18.33
C THR A 143 7.39 17.52 18.65
N GLU A 144 7.50 18.62 17.93
CA GLU A 144 8.44 19.70 18.19
C GLU A 144 8.33 20.28 19.61
N THR A 145 7.16 20.22 20.25
CA THR A 145 6.96 20.70 21.63
C THR A 145 7.27 19.64 22.68
N GLY A 146 7.67 18.43 22.27
CA GLY A 146 7.94 17.29 23.15
C GLY A 146 6.70 16.48 23.55
N LYS A 147 5.48 16.97 23.29
CA LYS A 147 4.23 16.22 23.50
C LYS A 147 4.06 15.15 22.42
N LEU A 148 3.58 13.96 22.77
CA LEU A 148 3.32 12.88 21.80
C LEU A 148 2.24 13.28 20.80
N VAL A 149 2.37 12.84 19.54
CA VAL A 149 1.40 13.13 18.47
C VAL A 149 -0.02 12.70 18.88
N ALA A 150 -0.18 11.50 19.43
CA ALA A 150 -1.46 11.00 19.91
C ALA A 150 -2.05 11.79 21.09
N ALA A 151 -1.21 12.48 21.87
CA ALA A 151 -1.66 13.23 23.03
C ALA A 151 -2.19 14.63 22.68
N PHE A 152 -1.96 15.13 21.46
CA PHE A 152 -2.51 16.42 21.04
C PHE A 152 -4.03 16.39 20.98
N GLU A 153 -4.64 17.47 21.45
CA GLU A 153 -6.09 17.60 21.59
C GLU A 153 -6.80 17.47 20.23
N SER A 154 -6.18 17.97 19.16
CA SER A 154 -6.67 17.86 17.77
C SER A 154 -6.47 16.48 17.16
N ASN A 155 -5.85 15.54 17.88
CA ASN A 155 -5.63 14.17 17.41
C ASN A 155 -6.45 13.11 18.17
N ARG A 156 -7.33 13.53 19.07
CA ARG A 156 -8.11 12.61 19.95
C ARG A 156 -8.98 11.60 19.18
N ASP A 157 -9.39 11.96 17.96
CA ASP A 157 -10.29 11.16 17.13
C ASP A 157 -9.52 10.27 16.13
N TYR A 158 -8.18 10.26 16.20
CA TYR A 158 -7.31 9.40 15.39
C TYR A 158 -6.68 8.28 16.23
N GLY A 159 -6.36 7.16 15.59
CA GLY A 159 -5.81 6.00 16.26
C GLY A 159 -4.40 6.26 16.80
N ASN A 160 -4.20 6.01 18.09
CA ASN A 160 -2.89 6.09 18.75
C ASN A 160 -1.81 5.21 18.12
N HIS A 161 -2.23 4.10 17.50
CA HIS A 161 -1.36 3.13 16.86
C HIS A 161 -1.05 3.47 15.40
N GLU A 162 -1.67 4.51 14.85
CA GLU A 162 -1.44 4.92 13.47
C GLU A 162 0.00 5.40 13.29
N PRO A 163 0.64 5.09 12.15
CA PRO A 163 1.95 5.60 11.84
C PRO A 163 1.91 7.11 11.58
N VAL A 164 3.01 7.79 11.87
CA VAL A 164 3.10 9.25 11.77
C VAL A 164 3.80 9.68 10.47
N PHE A 165 3.28 10.75 9.88
CA PHE A 165 3.87 11.46 8.75
C PHE A 165 4.31 12.86 9.16
N GLU A 166 5.42 13.31 8.59
CA GLU A 166 5.79 14.73 8.59
C GLU A 166 5.27 15.41 7.32
N ALA A 167 4.72 16.60 7.49
CA ALA A 167 4.18 17.41 6.40
C ALA A 167 4.31 18.91 6.69
N VAL A 168 4.35 19.72 5.64
CA VAL A 168 4.46 21.18 5.71
C VAL A 168 3.24 21.80 5.05
N TYR A 169 2.64 22.82 5.67
CA TYR A 169 1.54 23.58 5.08
C TYR A 169 1.99 24.35 3.84
N LEU A 170 1.21 24.26 2.76
CA LEU A 170 1.49 24.99 1.51
C LEU A 170 1.53 26.50 1.72
N ASP A 171 0.65 27.05 2.55
CA ASP A 171 0.55 28.50 2.78
C ASP A 171 1.78 29.07 3.51
N SER A 172 2.58 28.20 4.12
CA SER A 172 3.87 28.55 4.74
C SER A 172 5.03 28.52 3.74
N LEU A 173 4.80 28.11 2.49
CA LEU A 173 5.83 28.09 1.45
C LEU A 173 6.05 29.50 0.88
N PRO A 174 7.31 29.95 0.77
CA PRO A 174 7.66 31.11 -0.04
C PRO A 174 7.13 30.97 -1.47
N VAL A 175 6.68 32.07 -2.09
CA VAL A 175 6.07 32.11 -3.44
C VAL A 175 6.95 31.49 -4.54
N ASN A 176 8.26 31.36 -4.29
CA ASN A 176 9.26 30.82 -5.23
C ASN A 176 9.93 29.54 -4.71
N ALA A 177 9.38 28.86 -3.70
CA ALA A 177 10.01 27.72 -3.06
C ALA A 177 10.05 26.50 -4.01
N GLY A 178 11.25 25.98 -4.26
CA GLY A 178 11.45 24.66 -4.86
C GLY A 178 11.37 23.56 -3.80
N LEU A 179 11.35 22.28 -4.22
CA LEU A 179 11.41 21.13 -3.29
C LEU A 179 12.63 21.18 -2.34
N SER A 180 13.72 21.84 -2.75
CA SER A 180 14.94 22.01 -1.96
C SER A 180 14.79 22.96 -0.77
N ASP A 181 13.81 23.86 -0.79
CA ASP A 181 13.57 24.86 0.26
C ASP A 181 12.72 24.30 1.41
N LEU A 182 12.18 23.08 1.26
CA LEU A 182 11.36 22.40 2.26
C LEU A 182 12.11 22.09 3.55
N GLY A 183 13.45 21.98 3.50
CA GLY A 183 14.28 21.66 4.67
C GLY A 183 14.34 22.76 5.74
N GLY A 184 13.99 24.00 5.40
CA GLY A 184 13.95 25.14 6.34
C GLY A 184 12.56 25.44 6.91
N LEU A 185 11.53 24.70 6.49
CA LEU A 185 10.15 24.96 6.87
C LEU A 185 9.75 24.14 8.09
N HIS A 186 8.84 24.71 8.89
CA HIS A 186 8.32 24.03 10.06
C HIS A 186 7.48 22.82 9.63
N ALA A 187 8.05 21.63 9.78
CA ALA A 187 7.38 20.37 9.54
C ALA A 187 6.54 19.97 10.76
N TYR A 188 5.28 19.64 10.52
CA TYR A 188 4.34 19.18 11.53
C TYR A 188 4.15 17.66 11.40
N ARG A 189 3.79 17.01 12.52
CA ARG A 189 3.62 15.55 12.61
C ARG A 189 2.15 15.19 12.76
N PHE A 190 1.67 14.27 11.92
CA PHE A 190 0.25 13.91 11.85
C PHE A 190 0.05 12.39 11.86
N PRO A 191 -1.00 11.87 12.52
CA PRO A 191 -1.48 10.51 12.30
C PRO A 191 -1.87 10.28 10.84
N ALA A 192 -1.66 9.06 10.34
CA ALA A 192 -1.91 8.69 8.95
C ALA A 192 -3.29 9.08 8.44
N SER A 193 -4.34 8.74 9.20
CA SER A 193 -5.71 8.93 8.79
C SER A 193 -6.08 10.41 8.75
N ARG A 194 -5.50 11.26 9.61
CA ARG A 194 -5.74 12.73 9.61
C ARG A 194 -5.42 13.37 8.25
N LEU A 195 -4.49 12.80 7.50
CA LEU A 195 -4.11 13.25 6.18
C LEU A 195 -4.96 12.56 5.11
N SER A 196 -5.79 13.34 4.43
CA SER A 196 -6.59 12.86 3.29
C SER A 196 -5.94 13.24 1.97
N ARG A 197 -5.88 12.33 1.00
CA ARG A 197 -5.39 12.67 -0.34
C ARG A 197 -6.30 13.70 -0.99
N VAL A 198 -5.69 14.68 -1.66
CA VAL A 198 -6.46 15.59 -2.52
C VAL A 198 -6.70 14.87 -3.85
N GLU A 199 -7.96 14.68 -4.23
CA GLU A 199 -8.27 14.14 -5.56
C GLU A 199 -7.64 15.04 -6.63
N ARG A 200 -6.97 14.43 -7.62
CA ARG A 200 -6.44 15.12 -8.81
C ARG A 200 -7.60 15.58 -9.70
N GLY A 201 -8.32 16.57 -9.21
CA GLY A 201 -9.46 17.24 -9.83
C GLY A 201 -9.73 18.64 -9.26
N PHE A 202 -9.05 19.01 -8.16
CA PHE A 202 -9.21 20.28 -7.46
C PHE A 202 -8.00 21.22 -7.61
N VAL A 203 -7.31 21.17 -8.74
CA VAL A 203 -6.42 22.26 -9.20
C VAL A 203 -6.99 22.81 -10.50
N GLY A 204 -8.22 23.32 -10.40
CA GLY A 204 -8.95 23.87 -11.52
C GLY A 204 -9.98 24.87 -11.02
N ALA A 205 -9.65 26.16 -11.17
CA ALA A 205 -10.55 27.30 -11.07
C ALA A 205 -11.15 27.60 -9.67
N ARG A 206 -10.55 28.60 -9.00
CA ARG A 206 -10.96 29.40 -7.82
C ARG A 206 -9.90 29.21 -6.73
N THR A 207 -8.79 29.95 -6.72
CA THR A 207 -8.77 31.33 -6.18
C THR A 207 -7.49 32.12 -6.52
N LEU A 208 -6.74 31.79 -7.59
CA LEU A 208 -5.62 32.65 -8.01
C LEU A 208 -6.07 33.91 -8.80
N GLY A 209 -7.29 33.90 -9.35
CA GLY A 209 -7.84 35.01 -10.13
C GLY A 209 -8.41 36.18 -9.31
N GLU A 210 -8.78 35.96 -8.04
CA GLU A 210 -9.48 36.99 -7.24
C GLU A 210 -8.54 37.94 -6.49
N ARG A 211 -7.22 37.69 -6.47
CA ARG A 211 -6.24 38.58 -5.83
C ARG A 211 -5.54 39.55 -6.78
N LEU A 212 -5.78 39.47 -8.09
CA LEU A 212 -5.22 40.41 -9.08
C LEU A 212 -6.21 41.50 -9.52
N ALA A 213 -7.44 41.49 -9.02
CA ALA A 213 -8.49 42.46 -9.40
C ALA A 213 -8.72 43.59 -8.36
N ARG A 214 -7.79 43.81 -7.42
CA ARG A 214 -7.82 44.95 -6.48
C ARG A 214 -6.49 45.70 -6.38
N ALA A 215 -5.77 45.77 -7.50
CA ALA A 215 -4.77 46.81 -7.72
C ALA A 215 -5.46 48.10 -8.16
#